data_AF-A4FXQ1-F1
#
_entry.id   AF-A4FXQ1-F1
#
_cell.length_a   1.000
_cell.length_b   1.000
_cell.length_c   1.000
_cell.angle_alpha   90.00
_cell.angle_beta   90.00
_cell.angle_gamma   90.00
#
_symmetry.space_group_name_H-M   'P 1'
#
loop_
_entity.id
_entity.type
_entity.pdbx_description
1 polymer ?
#
loop_
_entity_poly.entity_id
_entity_poly.type
_entity_poly.pdbx_seq_one_letter_code
_entity_poly.pdbx_strand_id
1 'polypeptide(L)' 'MELDSEDEEIWNNKGNTFFKLENYEKALECYDRALEINTNFELAKLGKKDTEDQLNSFSYILSNFFKKFFGSN' A
#
# COMPACT_ATOMS: atom_id res chain seq x y z
N MET A 1 7.60 29.41 -6.49
CA MET A 1 6.16 29.06 -6.41
C MET A 1 6.07 27.59 -6.73
N GLU A 2 5.70 26.82 -5.71
CA GLU A 2 5.41 25.38 -5.75
C GLU A 2 4.31 25.14 -6.78
N LEU A 3 4.59 24.34 -7.81
CA LEU A 3 3.60 23.97 -8.82
C LEU A 3 3.58 22.46 -9.10
N ASP A 4 4.29 21.65 -8.31
CA ASP A 4 4.29 20.19 -8.45
C ASP A 4 3.59 19.46 -7.28
N SER A 5 2.97 20.16 -6.31
CA SER A 5 2.41 19.51 -5.11
C SER A 5 1.08 18.78 -5.33
N GLU A 6 0.46 18.91 -6.51
CA GLU A 6 -0.80 18.23 -6.82
C GLU A 6 -0.56 16.79 -7.28
N ASP A 7 0.61 16.49 -7.86
CA ASP A 7 0.86 15.16 -8.43
C ASP A 7 1.04 14.11 -7.33
N GLU A 8 1.73 14.39 -6.22
CA GLU A 8 1.83 13.43 -5.10
C GLU A 8 0.46 13.16 -4.46
N GLU A 9 -0.41 14.17 -4.37
CA GLU A 9 -1.76 14.02 -3.84
C GLU A 9 -2.62 13.13 -4.74
N ILE A 10 -2.52 13.28 -6.07
CA ILE A 10 -3.20 12.43 -7.04
C ILE A 10 -2.76 10.98 -6.89
N TRP A 11 -1.45 10.73 -6.80
CA TRP A 11 -0.92 9.38 -6.61
C TRP A 11 -1.35 8.77 -5.27
N ASN A 12 -1.35 9.54 -4.18
CA ASN A 12 -1.87 9.09 -2.89
C ASN A 12 -3.36 8.77 -2.92
N ASN A 13 -4.18 9.61 -3.56
CA ASN A 13 -5.62 9.36 -3.70
C ASN A 13 -5.91 8.10 -4.55
N LYS A 14 -5.10 7.87 -5.59
CA LYS A 14 -5.15 6.65 -6.38
C LYS A 14 -4.73 5.43 -5.57
N GLY A 15 -3.68 5.55 -4.75
CA GLY A 15 -3.25 4.54 -3.79
C GLY A 15 -4.36 4.18 -2.81
N ASN A 16 -5.01 5.19 -2.22
CA ASN A 16 -6.16 5.01 -1.32
C ASN A 16 -7.33 4.29 -1.98
N THR A 17 -7.54 4.54 -3.29
CA THR A 17 -8.57 3.85 -4.06
C THR A 17 -8.22 2.37 -4.24
N PHE A 18 -6.98 2.05 -4.59
CA PHE A 18 -6.53 0.66 -4.71
C PHE A 18 -6.50 -0.06 -3.36
N PHE A 19 -6.11 0.62 -2.28
CA PHE A 19 -6.15 0.08 -0.92
C PHE A 19 -7.57 -0.32 -0.52
N LYS A 20 -8.57 0.52 -0.82
CA LYS A 20 -10.00 0.22 -0.58
C LYS A 20 -10.52 -0.91 -1.47
N LEU A 21 -9.89 -1.16 -2.62
CA LEU A 21 -10.17 -2.29 -3.49
C LEU A 21 -9.38 -3.56 -3.08
N GLU A 22 -8.70 -3.53 -1.92
CA GLU A 22 -7.82 -4.61 -1.42
C GLU A 22 -6.71 -4.99 -2.40
N ASN A 23 -6.41 -4.12 -3.37
CA ASN A 23 -5.30 -4.28 -4.30
C ASN A 23 -4.05 -3.62 -3.72
N TYR A 24 -3.48 -4.27 -2.72
CA TYR A 24 -2.38 -3.72 -1.93
C TYR A 24 -1.12 -3.52 -2.76
N GLU A 25 -0.83 -4.37 -3.76
CA GLU A 25 0.35 -4.20 -4.61
C GLU A 25 0.29 -2.90 -5.40
N LYS A 26 -0.84 -2.59 -6.05
CA LYS A 26 -1.00 -1.32 -6.79
C LYS A 26 -1.11 -0.11 -5.87
N ALA A 27 -1.63 -0.29 -4.67
CA ALA A 27 -1.66 0.77 -3.67
C ALA A 27 -0.21 1.18 -3.30
N LEU A 28 0.67 0.21 -3.03
CA LEU A 28 2.09 0.46 -2.77
C LEU A 28 2.78 1.18 -3.93
N GLU A 29 2.59 0.72 -5.17
CA GLU A 29 3.16 1.40 -6.35
C GLU A 29 2.72 2.87 -6.45
N CYS A 30 1.46 3.17 -6.11
CA CYS A 30 0.95 4.53 -6.12
C CYS A 30 1.54 5.38 -4.99
N TYR A 31 1.68 4.84 -3.78
CA TYR A 31 2.34 5.58 -2.69
C TYR A 31 3.83 5.79 -2.97
N ASP A 32 4.51 4.83 -3.59
CA ASP A 32 5.91 4.97 -4.00
C ASP A 32 6.07 6.09 -5.03
N ARG A 33 5.19 6.16 -6.04
CA ARG A 33 5.16 7.27 -7.00
C ARG A 33 4.94 8.62 -6.32
N ALA A 34 4.06 8.69 -5.33
CA ALA A 34 3.85 9.92 -4.58
C ALA A 34 5.12 10.36 -3.81
N LEU A 35 5.88 9.40 -3.28
CA LEU A 35 7.13 9.65 -2.56
C LEU A 35 8.33 9.91 -3.48
N GLU A 36 8.31 9.43 -4.72
CA GLU A 36 9.27 9.81 -5.77
C GLU A 36 9.15 11.30 -6.14
N ILE A 37 7.92 11.84 -6.13
CA ILE A 37 7.64 13.25 -6.41
C ILE A 37 7.94 14.10 -5.19
N ASN A 38 7.37 13.73 -4.04
CA ASN A 38 7.59 14.40 -2.77
C ASN A 38 7.96 13.38 -1.69
N THR A 39 9.25 13.22 -1.46
CA THR A 39 9.79 12.27 -0.48
C THR A 39 9.39 12.62 0.97
N ASN A 40 8.94 13.85 1.22
CA ASN A 40 8.43 14.31 2.51
C ASN A 40 6.90 14.28 2.60
N PHE A 41 6.22 13.64 1.65
CA PHE A 41 4.77 13.57 1.67
C PHE A 41 4.28 12.54 2.70
N GLU A 42 4.00 13.04 3.91
CA GLU A 42 3.64 12.22 5.06
C GLU A 42 2.39 11.35 4.84
N LEU A 43 1.42 11.82 4.05
CA LEU A 43 0.21 11.05 3.74
C LEU A 43 0.54 9.77 2.95
N ALA A 44 1.43 9.85 1.97
CA ALA A 44 1.84 8.67 1.21
C ALA A 44 2.68 7.70 2.06
N LYS A 45 3.53 8.21 2.98
CA LYS A 45 4.26 7.34 3.93
C LYS A 45 3.31 6.56 4.83
N LEU A 46 2.28 7.24 5.34
CA LEU A 46 1.26 6.62 6.18
C LEU A 46 0.47 5.58 5.39
N GLY A 47 -0.03 5.94 4.21
CA GLY A 47 -0.77 5.02 3.34
C GLY A 47 0.05 3.79 2.95
N LYS A 48 1.34 3.97 2.63
CA LYS A 48 2.27 2.88 2.36
C LYS A 48 2.41 1.94 3.55
N LYS A 49 2.66 2.47 4.75
CA LYS A 49 2.81 1.68 5.97
C LYS A 49 1.54 0.88 6.29
N ASP A 50 0.37 1.52 6.22
CA ASP A 50 -0.92 0.85 6.45
C ASP A 50 -1.13 -0.29 5.44
N THR A 51 -0.71 -0.09 4.19
CA THR A 51 -0.79 -1.11 3.14
C THR A 51 0.16 -2.28 3.38
N GLU A 52 1.40 -2.02 3.80
CA GLU A 52 2.37 -3.06 4.17
C GLU A 52 1.86 -3.90 5.36
N ASP A 53 1.27 -3.24 6.36
CA ASP A 53 0.67 -3.91 7.51
C ASP A 53 -0.49 -4.84 7.10
N GLN A 54 -1.37 -4.39 6.19
CA GLN A 54 -2.45 -5.23 5.65
C GLN A 54 -1.91 -6.40 4.82
N LEU A 55 -0.92 -6.17 3.95
CA LEU A 55 -0.33 -7.21 3.11
C LEU A 55 0.36 -8.29 3.97
N ASN A 56 1.08 -7.88 5.02
CA ASN A 56 1.70 -8.80 5.97
C ASN A 56 0.66 -9.59 6.76
N SER A 57 -0.42 -8.94 7.21
CA SER A 57 -1.54 -9.62 7.87
C SER A 57 -2.19 -10.67 6.95
N PHE A 58 -2.43 -10.32 5.69
CA PHE A 58 -2.99 -11.24 4.70
C PHE A 58 -2.08 -12.44 4.43
N SER A 59 -0.77 -12.20 4.27
CA SER A 59 0.25 -13.24 4.12
C SER A 59 0.28 -14.18 5.33
N TYR A 60 0.21 -13.64 6.55
CA TYR A 60 0.15 -14.42 7.79
C TYR A 60 -1.12 -15.28 7.88
N ILE A 61 -2.28 -14.71 7.55
CA ILE A 61 -3.57 -15.43 7.53
C ILE A 61 -3.54 -16.55 6.50
N LEU A 62 -3.07 -16.27 5.27
CA LEU A 62 -2.93 -17.28 4.23
C LEU A 62 -1.99 -18.40 4.65
N SER A 63 -0.81 -18.05 5.18
CA SER A 63 0.17 -19.04 5.67
C SER A 63 -0.43 -19.95 6.75
N ASN A 64 -1.14 -19.37 7.72
CA ASN A 64 -1.82 -20.15 8.77
C ASN A 64 -2.96 -21.01 8.23
N PHE A 65 -3.73 -20.48 7.27
CA PHE A 65 -4.76 -21.25 6.57
C PHE A 65 -4.13 -22.44 5.84
N PHE A 66 -3.07 -22.23 5.05
CA PHE A 66 -2.39 -23.30 4.34
C PHE A 66 -1.83 -24.36 5.29
N LYS A 67 -1.19 -23.93 6.38
CA LYS A 67 -0.68 -24.84 7.42
C LYS A 67 -1.80 -25.66 8.06
N LYS A 68 -2.97 -25.06 8.32
CA LYS A 68 -4.11 -25.75 8.93
C LYS A 68 -4.78 -26.76 7.99
N PHE A 69 -4.86 -26.47 6.70
CA PHE A 69 -5.64 -27.28 5.74
C PHE A 69 -4.80 -28.22 4.87
N PHE A 70 -3.53 -27.90 4.65
CA PHE A 70 -2.62 -28.67 3.79
C PHE A 70 -1.36 -29.14 4.52
N GLY A 71 -1.13 -28.72 5.77
CA GLY A 71 -0.03 -29.17 6.61
C GLY A 71 -0.28 -30.55 7.22
N SER A 72 -0.38 -31.59 6.39
CA SER A 72 -0.32 -33.00 6.80
C SER A 72 0.34 -33.84 5.70
N ASN A 73 1.66 -34.03 5.81
CA ASN A 73 2.39 -35.29 5.58
C ASN A 73 3.85 -35.13 6.00
#